data_AF-A0A645E7H1-F1
#
_entry.id   AF-A0A645E7H1-F1
#
_cell.length_a   1.000
_cell.length_b   1.000
_cell.length_c   1.000
_cell.angle_alpha   90.00
_cell.angle_beta   90.00
_cell.angle_gamma   90.00
#
_symmetry.space_group_name_H-M   'P 1'
#
loop_
_entity.id
_entity.type
_entity.pdbx_description
1 polymer ?
#
loop_
_entity_poly.entity_id
_entity_poly.type
_entity_poly.pdbx_seq_one_letter_code
_entity_poly.pdbx_strand_id
1 'polypeptide(L)'
;MPSGNFGNICAGHVARQMGLPIAQLVVATNENDVLDEFFRTGVYKVRGAANTYETSSPSMDISKASNFERFVFDLVGRDGARTKQLFAEGVGQKGIFDLSADPVFKDAAAKYGFVSGKSTHANRVATIKDTFERFGDMIDTHTADGVKVAREHVQAGTAMIVLETALPIKFAATIEEALGREPDRPAKFNGIEALPKRVVVMGSDAQKVKDYITAHCH
;
A
#
# COMPACT_ATOMS: atom_id res chain seq x y z
N MET A 1 -2.49 -0.85 -8.10
CA MET A 1 -2.78 0.00 -6.93
C MET A 1 -1.57 0.03 -6.01
N PRO A 2 -0.99 1.21 -5.71
CA PRO A 2 -0.03 1.36 -4.62
C PRO A 2 -0.65 0.86 -3.31
N SER A 3 -0.05 -0.14 -2.68
CA SER A 3 -0.69 -0.93 -1.62
C SER A 3 0.19 -1.04 -0.38
N GLY A 4 -0.23 -0.38 0.69
CA GLY A 4 0.23 -0.62 2.06
C GLY A 4 -0.75 -1.52 2.80
N ASN A 5 -1.64 -0.93 3.61
CA ASN A 5 -2.63 -1.63 4.44
C ASN A 5 -3.70 -2.48 3.70
N PHE A 6 -3.61 -2.64 2.38
CA PHE A 6 -4.53 -3.43 1.54
C PHE A 6 -5.97 -2.91 1.42
N GLY A 7 -6.31 -1.73 1.96
CA GLY A 7 -7.68 -1.20 1.95
C GLY A 7 -8.21 -0.87 0.55
N ASN A 8 -7.46 -0.08 -0.23
CA ASN A 8 -7.87 0.34 -1.58
C ASN A 8 -8.11 -0.86 -2.51
N ILE A 9 -7.17 -1.81 -2.53
CA ILE A 9 -7.29 -2.96 -3.42
C ILE A 9 -8.30 -3.99 -2.91
N CYS A 10 -8.54 -4.07 -1.59
CA CYS A 10 -9.68 -4.82 -1.06
C CYS A 10 -11.01 -4.23 -1.54
N ALA A 11 -11.13 -2.90 -1.67
CA ALA A 11 -12.32 -2.29 -2.27
C ALA A 11 -12.45 -2.64 -3.76
N GLY A 12 -11.33 -2.68 -4.50
CA GLY A 12 -11.30 -3.18 -5.87
C GLY A 12 -11.73 -4.65 -5.99
N HIS A 13 -11.32 -5.50 -5.06
CA HIS A 13 -11.79 -6.88 -4.95
C HIS A 13 -13.29 -6.95 -4.72
N VAL A 14 -13.82 -6.17 -3.77
CA VAL A 14 -15.27 -6.10 -3.53
C VAL A 14 -16.01 -5.66 -4.80
N ALA A 15 -15.53 -4.62 -5.51
CA ALA A 15 -16.13 -4.19 -6.77
C ALA A 15 -16.14 -5.30 -7.84
N ARG A 16 -15.05 -6.07 -7.94
CA ARG A 16 -14.98 -7.23 -8.84
C ARG A 16 -15.96 -8.33 -8.42
N GLN A 17 -16.07 -8.63 -7.13
CA GLN A 17 -17.04 -9.60 -6.59
C GLN A 17 -18.49 -9.15 -6.81
N MET A 18 -18.75 -7.84 -6.92
CA MET A 18 -20.06 -7.28 -7.25
C MET A 18 -20.40 -7.36 -8.76
N GLY A 19 -19.47 -7.82 -9.61
CA GLY A 19 -19.70 -8.02 -11.04
C GLY A 19 -19.10 -6.94 -11.95
N LEU A 20 -18.35 -5.97 -11.41
CA LEU A 20 -17.59 -5.04 -12.26
C LEU A 20 -16.52 -5.83 -13.04
N PRO A 21 -16.42 -5.71 -14.38
CA PRO A 21 -15.54 -6.53 -15.21
C PRO A 21 -14.08 -6.09 -15.10
N ILE A 22 -13.48 -6.33 -13.94
CA ILE A 22 -12.07 -6.08 -13.65
C ILE A 22 -11.24 -7.31 -14.05
N ALA A 23 -10.37 -7.14 -15.05
CA ALA A 23 -9.48 -8.19 -15.52
C ALA A 23 -8.45 -8.59 -14.45
N GLN A 24 -7.71 -7.61 -13.93
CA GLN A 24 -6.67 -7.83 -12.91
C GLN A 24 -6.70 -6.75 -11.82
N LEU A 25 -6.38 -7.16 -10.60
CA LEU A 25 -6.11 -6.33 -9.44
C LEU A 25 -4.61 -6.40 -9.15
N VAL A 26 -3.86 -5.41 -9.64
CA VAL A 26 -2.39 -5.35 -9.50
C VAL A 26 -2.01 -4.73 -8.16
N VAL A 27 -1.37 -5.50 -7.28
CA VAL A 27 -0.81 -5.05 -5.99
C VAL A 27 0.60 -4.52 -6.22
N ALA A 28 0.80 -3.22 -6.08
CA ALA A 28 2.13 -2.62 -6.14
C ALA A 28 2.63 -2.37 -4.71
N THR A 29 3.72 -3.02 -4.31
CA THR A 29 4.41 -2.75 -3.04
C THR A 29 5.72 -2.03 -3.27
N ASN A 30 6.19 -1.33 -2.24
CA ASN A 30 7.56 -0.85 -2.19
C ASN A 30 8.49 -1.99 -1.70
N GLU A 31 9.62 -1.64 -1.10
CA GLU A 31 10.58 -2.58 -0.53
C GLU A 31 10.00 -3.44 0.61
N ASN A 32 8.94 -2.98 1.26
CA ASN A 32 8.15 -3.72 2.24
C ASN A 32 7.14 -4.63 1.51
N ASP A 33 7.66 -5.71 0.95
CA ASP A 33 7.03 -6.56 -0.07
C ASP A 33 6.26 -7.77 0.48
N VAL A 34 5.78 -7.72 1.73
CA VAL A 34 5.03 -8.82 2.37
C VAL A 34 3.82 -9.27 1.53
N LEU A 35 3.13 -8.33 0.88
CA LEU A 35 2.00 -8.66 0.02
C LEU A 35 2.45 -9.31 -1.29
N ASP A 36 3.54 -8.84 -1.91
CA ASP A 36 4.09 -9.45 -3.11
C ASP A 36 4.58 -10.87 -2.85
N GLU A 37 5.26 -11.10 -1.71
CA GLU A 37 5.65 -12.44 -1.27
C GLU A 37 4.44 -13.36 -1.14
N PHE A 38 3.36 -12.90 -0.50
CA PHE A 38 2.13 -13.68 -0.38
C PHE A 38 1.52 -14.02 -1.74
N PHE A 39 1.31 -13.04 -2.63
CA PHE A 39 0.67 -13.30 -3.92
C PHE A 39 1.50 -14.20 -4.83
N ARG A 40 2.83 -14.20 -4.68
CA ARG A 40 3.73 -15.08 -5.44
C ARG A 40 3.85 -16.49 -4.85
N THR A 41 3.77 -16.64 -3.52
CA THR A 41 4.18 -17.89 -2.84
C THR A 41 3.11 -18.53 -1.97
N GLY A 42 2.09 -17.78 -1.55
CA GLY A 42 1.11 -18.20 -0.55
C GLY A 42 1.58 -18.02 0.89
N VAL A 43 2.81 -17.54 1.09
CA VAL A 43 3.41 -17.31 2.41
C VAL A 43 3.19 -15.85 2.82
N TYR A 44 2.53 -15.65 3.96
CA TYR A 44 2.39 -14.33 4.57
C TYR A 44 3.23 -14.27 5.84
N LYS A 45 4.33 -13.52 5.79
CA LYS A 45 5.26 -13.34 6.91
C LYS A 45 5.33 -11.88 7.31
N VAL A 46 4.89 -11.54 8.51
CA VAL A 46 4.99 -10.15 8.99
C VAL A 46 6.45 -9.80 9.29
N ARG A 47 6.82 -8.56 8.98
CA ARG A 47 8.17 -8.04 9.27
C ARG A 47 8.13 -7.28 10.59
N GLY A 48 9.05 -7.57 11.51
CA GLY A 48 9.20 -6.75 12.72
C GLY A 48 9.65 -5.33 12.37
N ALA A 49 9.59 -4.40 13.34
CA ALA A 49 10.00 -3.01 13.14
C ALA A 49 11.43 -2.89 12.60
N ALA A 50 12.37 -3.73 13.06
CA ALA A 50 13.75 -3.77 12.57
C ALA A 50 13.89 -4.18 11.09
N ASN A 51 12.86 -4.78 10.50
CA ASN A 51 12.84 -5.28 9.11
C ASN A 51 11.78 -4.57 8.26
N THR A 52 11.20 -3.47 8.78
CA THR A 52 10.34 -2.56 8.01
C THR A 52 11.23 -1.40 7.58
N TYR A 53 11.51 -1.30 6.30
CA TYR A 53 12.41 -0.28 5.76
C TYR A 53 11.66 1.03 5.62
N GLU A 54 12.32 2.13 6.00
CA GLU A 54 11.88 3.46 5.62
C GLU A 54 12.16 3.66 4.13
N THR A 55 11.13 3.98 3.36
CA THR A 55 11.20 4.17 1.91
C THR A 55 10.76 5.57 1.54
N SER A 56 11.01 5.96 0.28
CA SER A 56 10.49 7.21 -0.27
C SER A 56 8.97 7.19 -0.52
N SER A 57 8.29 6.10 -0.18
CA SER A 57 6.83 5.90 -0.28
C SER A 57 6.26 5.51 1.10
N PRO A 58 6.42 6.37 2.14
CA PRO A 58 6.32 5.96 3.53
C PRO A 58 4.91 5.52 3.97
N SER A 59 3.86 5.89 3.24
CA SER A 59 2.50 5.44 3.57
C SER A 59 2.27 3.96 3.25
N MET A 60 3.21 3.34 2.54
CA MET A 60 3.23 1.91 2.20
C MET A 60 4.23 1.12 3.06
N ASP A 61 4.97 1.75 3.96
CA ASP A 61 5.95 1.11 4.85
C ASP A 61 5.27 0.36 5.99
N ILE A 62 4.65 -0.76 5.64
CA ILE A 62 3.83 -1.56 6.55
C ILE A 62 4.47 -2.91 6.85
N SER A 63 4.42 -3.29 8.13
CA SER A 63 4.82 -4.61 8.62
C SER A 63 3.71 -5.65 8.52
N LYS A 64 2.46 -5.20 8.70
CA LYS A 64 1.24 -6.02 8.72
C LYS A 64 0.12 -5.27 8.02
N ALA A 65 -0.39 -5.83 6.92
CA ALA A 65 -1.50 -5.24 6.19
C ALA A 65 -2.83 -5.49 6.92
N SER A 66 -3.37 -4.48 7.60
CA SER A 66 -4.55 -4.64 8.46
C SER A 66 -5.82 -5.09 7.73
N ASN A 67 -6.03 -4.67 6.47
CA ASN A 67 -7.21 -5.07 5.70
C ASN A 67 -7.02 -6.39 4.93
N PHE A 68 -5.81 -6.96 4.93
CA PHE A 68 -5.51 -8.19 4.19
C PHE A 68 -6.28 -9.40 4.74
N GLU A 69 -6.56 -9.42 6.04
CA GLU A 69 -7.41 -10.42 6.70
C GLU A 69 -8.78 -10.58 6.04
N ARG A 70 -9.37 -9.48 5.51
CA ARG A 70 -10.66 -9.53 4.82
C ARG A 70 -10.60 -10.31 3.52
N PHE A 71 -9.54 -10.14 2.75
CA PHE A 71 -9.34 -10.93 1.53
C PHE A 71 -9.04 -12.39 1.86
N VAL A 72 -8.20 -12.65 2.87
CA VAL A 72 -7.91 -14.03 3.29
C VAL A 72 -9.16 -14.75 3.76
N PHE A 73 -10.09 -14.07 4.45
CA PHE A 73 -11.39 -14.62 4.79
C PHE A 73 -12.16 -15.11 3.54
N ASP A 74 -12.24 -14.30 2.48
CA ASP A 74 -12.83 -14.74 1.21
C ASP A 74 -12.02 -15.88 0.54
N LEU A 75 -10.69 -15.81 0.58
CA LEU A 75 -9.79 -16.81 0.02
C LEU A 75 -10.04 -18.20 0.63
N VAL A 76 -10.20 -18.27 1.95
CA VAL A 76 -10.45 -19.54 2.66
C VAL A 76 -11.94 -19.94 2.68
N GLY A 77 -12.76 -19.33 1.83
CA GLY A 77 -14.17 -19.72 1.68
C GLY A 77 -15.08 -19.17 2.78
N ARG A 78 -14.73 -18.01 3.36
CA ARG A 78 -15.45 -17.34 4.46
C ARG A 78 -15.54 -18.20 5.73
N ASP A 79 -14.53 -19.03 5.94
CA ASP A 79 -14.37 -19.82 7.15
C ASP A 79 -13.69 -18.98 8.25
N GLY A 80 -14.48 -18.58 9.25
CA GLY A 80 -14.01 -17.80 10.38
C GLY A 80 -13.03 -18.56 11.29
N ALA A 81 -13.17 -19.88 11.43
CA ALA A 81 -12.27 -20.70 12.23
C ALA A 81 -10.90 -20.78 11.57
N ARG A 82 -10.87 -21.01 10.26
CA ARG A 82 -9.64 -21.04 9.47
C ARG A 82 -8.96 -19.67 9.41
N THR A 83 -9.73 -18.59 9.28
CA THR A 83 -9.20 -17.22 9.34
C THR A 83 -8.57 -16.93 10.71
N LYS A 84 -9.24 -17.31 11.80
CA LYS A 84 -8.69 -17.20 13.15
C LYS A 84 -7.39 -17.99 13.31
N GLN A 85 -7.33 -19.22 12.79
CA GLN A 85 -6.12 -20.04 12.83
C GLN A 85 -4.95 -19.35 12.13
N LEU A 86 -5.17 -18.80 10.92
CA LEU A 86 -4.13 -18.11 10.16
C LEU A 86 -3.64 -16.83 10.86
N PHE A 87 -4.54 -16.00 11.39
CA PHE A 87 -4.18 -14.68 11.93
C PHE A 87 -3.87 -14.67 13.43
N ALA A 88 -4.68 -15.34 14.26
CA ALA A 88 -4.45 -15.35 15.71
C ALA A 88 -3.30 -16.29 16.08
N GLU A 89 -3.24 -17.48 15.49
CA GLU A 89 -2.21 -18.48 15.81
C GLU A 89 -1.00 -18.33 14.88
N GLY A 90 -1.20 -18.30 13.57
CA GLY A 90 -0.12 -18.13 12.59
C GLY A 90 0.60 -16.79 12.75
N VAL A 91 -0.07 -15.68 12.40
CA VAL A 91 0.55 -14.35 12.50
C VAL A 91 0.78 -13.94 13.95
N GLY A 92 -0.23 -14.09 14.82
CA GLY A 92 -0.19 -13.58 16.19
C GLY A 92 0.86 -14.23 17.08
N GLN A 93 1.15 -15.52 16.90
CA GLN A 93 2.13 -16.24 17.71
C GLN A 93 3.45 -16.51 16.97
N LYS A 94 3.39 -16.82 15.67
CA LYS A 94 4.56 -17.23 14.87
C LYS A 94 5.06 -16.15 13.91
N GLY A 95 4.27 -15.11 13.68
CA GLY A 95 4.57 -14.06 12.70
C GLY A 95 4.42 -14.51 11.24
N ILE A 96 3.83 -15.70 10.99
CA ILE A 96 3.77 -16.29 9.65
C ILE A 96 2.60 -17.26 9.50
N PHE A 97 2.03 -17.33 8.30
CA PHE A 97 1.29 -18.50 7.85
C PHE A 97 1.65 -18.84 6.40
N ASP A 98 1.38 -20.08 5.99
CA ASP A 98 1.74 -20.62 4.68
C ASP A 98 0.53 -21.33 4.05
N LEU A 99 0.10 -20.84 2.89
CA LEU A 99 -0.95 -21.43 2.06
C LEU A 99 -0.39 -22.02 0.75
N SER A 100 0.93 -22.10 0.57
CA SER A 100 1.59 -22.54 -0.67
C SER A 100 1.17 -23.95 -1.11
N ALA A 101 1.00 -24.87 -0.15
CA ALA A 101 0.54 -26.24 -0.40
C ALA A 101 -1.00 -26.36 -0.40
N ASP A 102 -1.71 -25.31 -0.01
CA ASP A 102 -3.14 -25.33 0.16
C ASP A 102 -3.87 -25.21 -1.19
N PRO A 103 -4.85 -26.08 -1.49
CA PRO A 103 -5.63 -25.99 -2.73
C PRO A 103 -6.29 -24.63 -2.95
N VAL A 104 -6.69 -23.92 -1.88
CA VAL A 104 -7.36 -22.61 -2.05
C VAL A 104 -6.44 -21.56 -2.66
N PHE A 105 -5.12 -21.69 -2.49
CA PHE A 105 -4.16 -20.74 -3.04
C PHE A 105 -3.87 -20.99 -4.52
N LYS A 106 -3.87 -22.26 -4.95
CA LYS A 106 -3.57 -22.65 -6.34
C LYS A 106 -4.49 -21.95 -7.35
N ASP A 107 -5.77 -21.84 -7.02
CA ASP A 107 -6.78 -21.22 -7.89
C ASP A 107 -7.00 -19.73 -7.59
N ALA A 108 -6.34 -19.17 -6.57
CA ALA A 108 -6.63 -17.83 -6.06
C ALA A 108 -6.42 -16.73 -7.11
N ALA A 109 -5.33 -16.81 -7.87
CA ALA A 109 -5.00 -15.82 -8.90
C ALA A 109 -6.05 -15.81 -10.01
N ALA A 110 -6.47 -16.97 -10.50
CA ALA A 110 -7.51 -17.08 -11.53
C ALA A 110 -8.88 -16.64 -11.00
N LYS A 111 -9.22 -17.06 -9.78
CA LYS A 111 -10.51 -16.78 -9.14
C LYS A 111 -10.68 -15.30 -8.82
N TYR A 112 -9.67 -14.67 -8.22
CA TYR A 112 -9.77 -13.31 -7.68
C TYR A 112 -9.07 -12.25 -8.53
N GLY A 113 -8.25 -12.64 -9.50
CA GLY A 113 -7.61 -11.74 -10.46
C GLY A 113 -6.44 -10.95 -9.88
N PHE A 114 -5.89 -11.35 -8.73
CA PHE A 114 -4.75 -10.65 -8.14
C PHE A 114 -3.43 -11.04 -8.82
N VAL A 115 -2.63 -10.02 -9.09
CA VAL A 115 -1.20 -10.14 -9.42
C VAL A 115 -0.45 -9.09 -8.60
N SER A 116 0.86 -9.25 -8.43
CA SER A 116 1.65 -8.33 -7.62
C SER A 116 2.97 -7.96 -8.29
N GLY A 117 3.62 -6.95 -7.73
CA GLY A 117 5.00 -6.65 -8.00
C GLY A 117 5.55 -5.63 -7.02
N LYS A 118 6.87 -5.47 -7.10
CA LYS A 118 7.67 -4.66 -6.20
C LYS A 118 8.34 -3.51 -6.93
N SER A 119 8.46 -2.38 -6.26
CA SER A 119 9.18 -1.19 -6.72
C SER A 119 10.20 -0.75 -5.67
N THR A 120 11.43 -0.49 -6.10
CA THR A 120 12.49 0.09 -5.26
C THR A 120 12.55 1.61 -5.39
N HIS A 121 13.31 2.27 -4.53
CA HIS A 121 13.54 3.71 -4.62
C HIS A 121 14.08 4.13 -5.99
N ALA A 122 15.07 3.41 -6.52
CA ALA A 122 15.58 3.65 -7.86
C ALA A 122 14.50 3.46 -8.94
N ASN A 123 13.60 2.48 -8.77
CA ASN A 123 12.47 2.31 -9.68
C ASN A 123 11.51 3.51 -9.63
N ARG A 124 11.19 4.03 -8.43
CA ARG A 124 10.33 5.21 -8.26
C ARG A 124 10.91 6.44 -8.92
N VAL A 125 12.18 6.76 -8.64
CA VAL A 125 12.90 7.91 -9.22
C VAL A 125 12.90 7.82 -10.75
N ALA A 126 13.25 6.66 -11.31
CA ALA A 126 13.23 6.45 -12.76
C ALA A 126 11.80 6.57 -13.35
N THR A 127 10.79 6.08 -12.64
CA THR A 127 9.39 6.11 -13.10
C THR A 127 8.80 7.52 -13.07
N ILE A 128 9.12 8.32 -12.05
CA ILE A 128 8.74 9.74 -11.98
C ILE A 128 9.35 10.48 -13.17
N LYS A 129 10.65 10.31 -13.40
CA LYS A 129 11.36 10.93 -14.51
C LYS A 129 10.77 10.55 -15.87
N ASP A 130 10.61 9.25 -16.14
CA ASP A 130 10.03 8.77 -17.40
C ASP A 130 8.60 9.26 -17.63
N THR A 131 7.77 9.30 -16.57
CA THR A 131 6.39 9.79 -16.67
C THR A 131 6.37 11.27 -17.03
N PHE A 132 7.22 12.08 -16.39
CA PHE A 132 7.33 13.50 -16.68
C PHE A 132 7.85 13.77 -18.09
N GLU A 133 8.90 13.06 -18.54
CA GLU A 133 9.48 13.24 -19.88
C GLU A 133 8.51 12.86 -21.00
N ARG A 134 7.68 11.82 -20.79
CA ARG A 134 6.78 11.31 -21.83
C ARG A 134 5.42 12.00 -21.87
N PHE A 135 4.90 12.40 -20.72
CA PHE A 135 3.52 12.87 -20.59
C PHE A 135 3.44 14.30 -20.06
N GLY A 136 4.55 14.90 -19.61
CA GLY A 136 4.56 16.20 -18.96
C GLY A 136 3.87 16.21 -17.60
N ASP A 137 3.59 15.04 -17.03
CA ASP A 137 2.83 14.89 -15.79
C ASP A 137 3.75 14.48 -14.63
N MET A 138 3.57 15.13 -13.50
CA MET A 138 4.38 14.92 -12.30
C MET A 138 3.58 14.06 -11.32
N ILE A 139 4.11 12.87 -11.01
CA ILE A 139 3.48 11.92 -10.10
C ILE A 139 4.26 11.79 -8.80
N ASP A 140 3.55 11.51 -7.70
CA ASP A 140 4.17 11.26 -6.41
C ASP A 140 4.85 9.87 -6.34
N THR A 141 5.61 9.63 -5.27
CA THR A 141 6.36 8.38 -5.09
C THR A 141 5.47 7.14 -4.99
N HIS A 142 4.28 7.25 -4.38
CA HIS A 142 3.34 6.14 -4.27
C HIS A 142 2.71 5.81 -5.63
N THR A 143 2.30 6.85 -6.37
CA THR A 143 1.79 6.69 -7.73
C THR A 143 2.86 6.09 -8.64
N ALA A 144 4.13 6.46 -8.48
CA ALA A 144 5.25 5.88 -9.21
C ALA A 144 5.44 4.37 -8.92
N ASP A 145 5.28 3.90 -7.67
CA ASP A 145 5.24 2.45 -7.39
C ASP A 145 4.12 1.76 -8.19
N GLY A 146 2.94 2.38 -8.20
CA GLY A 146 1.78 1.92 -8.96
C GLY A 146 2.05 1.83 -10.46
N VAL A 147 2.59 2.89 -11.06
CA VAL A 147 2.90 2.97 -12.49
C VAL A 147 3.96 1.95 -12.87
N LYS A 148 5.04 1.84 -12.08
CA LYS A 148 6.12 0.89 -12.34
C LYS A 148 5.59 -0.53 -12.42
N VAL A 149 4.86 -0.97 -11.40
CA VAL A 149 4.36 -2.35 -11.34
C VAL A 149 3.25 -2.56 -12.38
N ALA A 150 2.37 -1.57 -12.58
CA ALA A 150 1.32 -1.67 -13.60
C ALA A 150 1.87 -1.90 -15.01
N ARG A 151 2.99 -1.26 -15.37
CA ARG A 151 3.66 -1.43 -16.68
C ARG A 151 4.12 -2.86 -16.94
N GLU A 152 4.42 -3.63 -15.89
CA GLU A 152 4.82 -5.05 -15.99
C GLU A 152 3.63 -5.99 -16.28
N HIS A 153 2.41 -5.50 -16.10
CA HIS A 153 1.16 -6.27 -16.22
C HIS A 153 0.19 -5.71 -17.28
N VAL A 154 0.66 -4.85 -18.19
CA VAL A 154 -0.18 -4.32 -19.27
C VAL A 154 -0.56 -5.44 -20.24
N GLN A 155 -1.85 -5.53 -20.56
CA GLN A 155 -2.39 -6.49 -21.53
C GLN A 155 -2.99 -5.74 -22.72
N ALA A 156 -2.66 -6.17 -23.94
CA ALA A 156 -3.22 -5.57 -25.15
C ALA A 156 -4.76 -5.68 -25.15
N GLY A 157 -5.43 -4.56 -25.43
CA GLY A 157 -6.90 -4.50 -25.44
C GLY A 157 -7.56 -4.27 -24.06
N THR A 158 -6.79 -4.23 -22.98
CA THR A 158 -7.31 -3.98 -21.61
C THR A 158 -6.76 -2.66 -21.08
N ALA A 159 -7.65 -1.76 -20.65
CA ALA A 159 -7.24 -0.50 -20.02
C ALA A 159 -6.59 -0.75 -18.64
N MET A 160 -5.39 -0.19 -18.44
CA MET A 160 -4.72 -0.18 -17.14
C MET A 160 -5.00 1.12 -16.41
N ILE A 161 -5.55 1.02 -15.19
CA ILE A 161 -5.86 2.18 -14.35
C ILE A 161 -4.96 2.15 -13.11
N VAL A 162 -4.13 3.17 -12.96
CA VAL A 162 -3.30 3.38 -11.78
C VAL A 162 -3.98 4.41 -10.88
N LEU A 163 -4.10 4.11 -9.59
CA LEU A 163 -4.64 5.06 -8.63
C LEU A 163 -3.54 6.03 -8.19
N GLU A 164 -3.75 7.32 -8.45
CA GLU A 164 -2.96 8.39 -7.86
C GLU A 164 -3.41 8.59 -6.40
N THR A 165 -2.54 8.25 -5.44
CA THR A 165 -2.92 8.22 -4.01
C THR A 165 -2.51 9.47 -3.24
N ALA A 166 -1.65 10.30 -3.83
CA ALA A 166 -1.18 11.55 -3.24
C ALA A 166 -0.69 12.50 -4.33
N LEU A 167 -0.69 13.80 -4.01
CA LEU A 167 -0.09 14.81 -4.87
C LEU A 167 1.44 14.86 -4.68
N PRO A 168 2.24 15.18 -5.71
CA PRO A 168 3.70 15.27 -5.64
C PRO A 168 4.23 16.16 -4.51
N ILE A 169 3.54 17.27 -4.23
CA ILE A 169 3.90 18.21 -3.17
C ILE A 169 4.03 17.57 -1.77
N LYS A 170 3.34 16.46 -1.53
CA LYS A 170 3.41 15.76 -0.25
C LYS A 170 4.76 15.05 -0.04
N PHE A 171 5.54 14.84 -1.10
CA PHE A 171 6.80 14.09 -1.10
C PHE A 171 7.89 14.80 -1.90
N ALA A 172 8.00 16.12 -1.72
CA ALA A 172 8.82 17.02 -2.54
C ALA A 172 10.30 16.60 -2.69
N ALA A 173 10.93 16.08 -1.63
CA ALA A 173 12.35 15.71 -1.66
C ALA A 173 12.68 14.69 -2.77
N THR A 174 11.87 13.65 -2.93
CA THR A 174 12.09 12.64 -3.98
C THR A 174 11.68 13.14 -5.37
N ILE A 175 10.75 14.11 -5.44
CA ILE A 175 10.43 14.77 -6.71
C ILE A 175 11.62 15.61 -7.19
N GLU A 176 12.22 16.38 -6.28
CA GLU A 176 13.41 17.18 -6.58
C GLU A 176 14.60 16.31 -6.98
N GLU A 177 14.80 15.18 -6.29
CA GLU A 177 15.79 14.18 -6.70
C GLU A 177 15.55 13.66 -8.13
N ALA A 178 14.31 13.33 -8.48
CA ALA A 178 13.97 12.72 -9.76
C ALA A 178 13.99 13.72 -10.93
N LEU A 179 13.58 14.97 -10.70
CA LEU A 179 13.31 15.95 -11.75
C LEU A 179 14.22 17.19 -11.70
N GLY A 180 15.00 17.35 -10.63
CA GLY A 180 15.84 18.53 -10.42
C GLY A 180 15.05 19.82 -10.16
N ARG A 181 13.77 19.71 -9.76
CA ARG A 181 12.90 20.84 -9.43
C ARG A 181 11.86 20.47 -8.38
N GLU A 182 11.41 21.47 -7.64
CA GLU A 182 10.30 21.32 -6.70
C GLU A 182 8.96 21.02 -7.43
N PRO A 183 8.04 20.29 -6.76
CA PRO A 183 6.70 20.08 -7.26
C PRO A 183 5.85 21.34 -7.25
N ASP A 184 4.92 21.41 -8.20
CA ASP A 184 3.97 22.53 -8.27
C ASP A 184 3.06 22.55 -7.03
N ARG A 185 2.83 23.75 -6.50
CA ARG A 185 2.02 23.98 -5.30
C ARG A 185 0.66 24.58 -5.67
N PRO A 186 -0.47 23.98 -5.26
CA PRO A 186 -1.76 24.64 -5.39
C PRO A 186 -1.78 25.94 -4.59
N ALA A 187 -2.23 27.04 -5.21
CA ALA A 187 -2.15 28.39 -4.64
C ALA A 187 -2.72 28.53 -3.22
N LYS A 188 -3.78 27.78 -2.91
CA LYS A 188 -4.41 27.75 -1.57
C LYS A 188 -3.49 27.25 -0.44
N PHE A 189 -2.38 26.59 -0.78
CA PHE A 189 -1.40 26.06 0.17
C PHE A 189 -0.12 26.91 0.25
N ASN A 190 -0.07 28.07 -0.42
CA ASN A 190 1.05 28.99 -0.29
C ASN A 190 1.13 29.50 1.15
N GLY A 191 2.30 29.33 1.77
CA GLY A 191 2.56 29.78 3.15
C GLY A 191 1.94 28.90 4.25
N ILE A 192 1.40 27.71 3.93
CA ILE A 192 0.77 26.83 4.94
C ILE A 192 1.74 26.47 6.08
N GLU A 193 3.03 26.31 5.77
CA GLU A 193 4.07 25.99 6.74
C GLU A 193 4.37 27.14 7.72
N ALA A 194 4.05 28.38 7.33
CA ALA A 194 4.26 29.58 8.15
C ALA A 194 3.08 29.89 9.08
N LEU A 195 1.94 29.20 8.93
CA LEU A 195 0.79 29.39 9.82
C LEU A 195 1.10 28.89 11.24
N PRO A 196 0.53 29.53 12.28
CA PRO A 196 0.68 29.06 13.66
C PRO A 196 0.21 27.61 13.82
N LYS A 197 1.06 26.76 14.39
CA LYS A 197 0.75 25.36 14.68
C LYS A 197 0.18 25.25 16.10
N ARG A 198 -1.00 24.64 16.26
CA ARG A 198 -1.56 24.30 17.56
C ARG A 198 -1.21 22.85 17.89
N VAL A 199 -0.16 22.65 18.68
CA VAL A 199 0.37 21.33 19.05
C VAL A 199 0.64 21.29 20.55
N VAL A 200 0.33 20.16 21.19
CA VAL A 200 0.69 19.88 22.59
C VAL A 200 1.68 18.71 22.57
N VAL A 201 2.92 18.97 22.99
CA VAL A 201 3.98 17.95 23.04
C VAL A 201 3.80 17.11 24.30
N MET A 202 3.77 15.79 24.14
CA MET A 202 3.65 14.83 25.24
C MET A 202 4.73 13.76 25.10
N GLY A 203 5.20 13.22 26.23
CA GLY A 203 6.03 12.02 26.22
C GLY A 203 5.23 10.79 25.80
N SER A 204 5.93 9.69 25.52
CA SER A 204 5.32 8.38 25.20
C SER A 204 4.70 7.72 26.45
N ASP A 205 3.62 8.31 26.96
CA ASP A 205 2.91 7.91 28.17
C ASP A 205 1.40 7.83 27.90
N ALA A 206 0.86 6.60 27.95
CA ALA A 206 -0.55 6.35 27.66
C ALA A 206 -1.51 7.02 28.66
N GLN A 207 -1.12 7.22 29.91
CA GLN A 207 -1.99 7.84 30.91
C GLN A 207 -2.10 9.35 30.66
N LYS A 208 -0.99 10.02 30.35
CA LYS A 208 -1.01 11.45 30.00
C LYS A 208 -1.90 11.77 28.80
N VAL A 209 -1.90 10.88 27.79
CA VAL A 209 -2.78 11.01 26.62
C VAL A 209 -4.26 10.87 27.04
N LYS A 210 -4.60 9.89 27.89
CA LYS A 210 -5.98 9.70 28.39
C LYS A 210 -6.47 10.90 29.21
N ASP A 211 -5.61 11.41 30.09
CA ASP A 211 -5.94 12.55 30.94
C ASP A 211 -6.20 13.80 30.10
N TYR A 212 -5.36 14.04 29.08
CA TYR A 212 -5.55 15.15 28.15
C TYR A 212 -6.87 15.04 27.37
N ILE A 213 -7.20 13.84 26.86
CA ILE A 213 -8.47 13.62 26.14
C ILE A 213 -9.66 13.90 27.06
N THR A 214 -9.67 13.34 28.27
CA THR A 214 -10.74 13.55 29.27
C THR A 214 -10.93 15.04 29.59
N ALA A 215 -9.84 15.81 29.68
CA ALA A 215 -9.89 17.22 30.00
C ALA A 215 -10.37 18.13 28.84
N HIS A 216 -10.39 17.64 27.58
CA HIS A 216 -10.65 18.48 26.39
C HIS A 216 -11.75 17.96 25.47
N CYS A 217 -12.27 16.75 25.72
CA CYS A 217 -13.40 16.17 25.02
C CYS A 217 -14.58 16.05 26.00
N HIS A 218 -15.44 17.07 26.01
CA HIS A 218 -16.75 17.03 26.65
C HIS A 218 -17.80 16.47 25.70
#